data_AF-A0A931GCH7-F1
#
_entry.id   AF-A0A931GCH7-F1
#
_cell.length_a   1.000
_cell.length_b   1.000
_cell.length_c   1.000
_cell.angle_alpha   90.00
_cell.angle_beta   90.00
_cell.angle_gamma   90.00
#
_symmetry.space_group_name_H-M   'P 1'
#
loop_
_entity.id
_entity.type
_entity.pdbx_description
1 polymer ?
#
loop_
_entity_poly.entity_id
_entity_poly.type
_entity_poly.pdbx_seq_one_letter_code
_entity_poly.pdbx_strand_id
1 'polypeptide(L)'
;MNDTRQLSSLLDVTDDLTFSGQANGGGVVHSGARLHLSGQMNGRLTVENGAHAHLSGQLNGTAEVLGTLDVTGQINGLPQVADSGQLMFATGSSIVRSGRTLVVNDLGEFQPPQNDGTSYMISDDTPRWLYQHDGTLQSAQQ
;
A
#
# COMPACT_ATOMS: atom_id res chain seq x y z
N MET A 1 -5.79 20.23 19.28
CA MET A 1 -6.90 19.91 18.36
C MET A 1 -6.32 19.00 17.28
N ASN A 2 -6.65 17.71 17.30
CA ASN A 2 -6.37 16.81 16.17
C ASN A 2 -7.58 16.89 15.25
N ASP A 3 -7.44 17.65 14.17
CA ASP A 3 -8.47 17.78 13.15
C ASP A 3 -8.34 16.57 12.22
N THR A 4 -8.96 15.45 12.64
CA THR A 4 -8.98 14.23 11.84
C THR A 4 -9.83 14.50 10.60
N ARG A 5 -9.19 14.92 9.51
CA ARG A 5 -9.87 15.16 8.22
C ARG A 5 -10.49 13.85 7.73
N GLN A 6 -11.81 13.74 7.83
CA GLN A 6 -12.59 12.67 7.24
C GLN A 6 -13.14 13.13 5.89
N LEU A 7 -12.81 12.40 4.83
CA LEU A 7 -13.39 12.58 3.50
C LEU A 7 -14.33 11.41 3.23
N SER A 8 -15.62 11.71 3.09
CA SER A 8 -16.62 10.72 2.68
C SER A 8 -16.66 10.51 1.17
N SER A 9 -16.19 11.48 0.40
CA SER A 9 -16.06 11.42 -1.06
C SER A 9 -14.80 10.67 -1.49
N LEU A 10 -14.74 10.33 -2.77
CA LEU A 10 -13.53 9.85 -3.43
C LEU A 10 -12.41 10.91 -3.32
N LEU A 11 -11.20 10.45 -3.02
CA LEU A 11 -10.00 11.27 -3.12
C LEU A 11 -9.50 11.26 -4.57
N ASP A 12 -9.70 12.38 -5.27
CA ASP A 12 -9.27 12.55 -6.65
C ASP A 12 -7.92 13.28 -6.69
N VAL A 13 -6.87 12.59 -7.15
CA VAL A 13 -5.47 13.06 -7.05
C VAL A 13 -4.91 13.30 -8.45
N THR A 14 -4.91 14.58 -8.87
CA THR A 14 -4.40 15.03 -10.17
C THR A 14 -2.99 15.63 -10.12
N ASP A 15 -2.51 15.94 -8.92
CA ASP A 15 -1.17 16.47 -8.63
C ASP A 15 -0.60 15.79 -7.38
N ASP A 16 0.63 16.13 -7.01
CA ASP A 16 1.27 15.63 -5.79
C ASP A 16 0.45 15.97 -4.52
N LEU A 17 0.06 14.93 -3.78
CA LEU A 17 -0.75 15.04 -2.57
C LEU A 17 -0.15 14.21 -1.43
N THR A 18 -0.11 14.81 -0.24
CA THR A 18 0.08 14.07 1.02
C THR A 18 -1.21 14.08 1.81
N PHE A 19 -1.70 12.90 2.18
CA PHE A 19 -2.94 12.73 2.94
C PHE A 19 -2.74 11.82 4.17
N SER A 20 -3.04 12.37 5.34
CA SER A 20 -2.89 11.69 6.64
C SER A 20 -4.22 11.48 7.38
N GLY A 21 -5.35 11.75 6.73
CA GLY A 21 -6.69 11.66 7.31
C GLY A 21 -7.36 10.29 7.10
N GLN A 22 -8.69 10.27 7.16
CA GLN A 22 -9.49 9.09 6.79
C GLN A 22 -10.24 9.38 5.48
N ALA A 23 -10.00 8.57 4.44
CA ALA A 23 -10.69 8.65 3.15
C ALA A 23 -11.66 7.45 3.00
N ASN A 24 -12.93 7.67 3.28
CA ASN A 24 -13.95 6.63 3.25
C ASN A 24 -14.43 6.29 1.82
N GLY A 25 -14.38 7.25 0.90
CA GLY A 25 -14.82 7.05 -0.49
C GLY A 25 -13.80 6.33 -1.38
N GLY A 26 -12.57 6.11 -0.91
CA GLY A 26 -11.47 5.57 -1.71
C GLY A 26 -10.64 6.68 -2.36
N GLY A 27 -9.88 6.35 -3.40
CA GLY A 27 -9.14 7.34 -4.16
C GLY A 27 -8.67 6.85 -5.52
N VAL A 28 -8.42 7.81 -6.41
CA VAL A 28 -7.81 7.59 -7.73
C VAL A 28 -6.59 8.50 -7.82
N VAL A 29 -5.45 7.92 -8.20
CA VAL A 29 -4.21 8.65 -8.47
C VAL A 29 -3.98 8.65 -9.96
N HIS A 30 -4.10 9.83 -10.55
CA HIS A 30 -4.02 10.00 -12.00
C HIS A 30 -2.58 9.95 -12.51
N SER A 31 -2.44 9.63 -13.79
CA SER A 31 -1.14 9.61 -14.46
C SER A 31 -0.35 10.91 -14.22
N GLY A 32 0.92 10.78 -13.84
CA GLY A 32 1.80 11.92 -13.52
C GLY A 32 1.64 12.47 -12.10
N ALA A 33 0.60 12.09 -11.36
CA ALA A 33 0.40 12.49 -9.98
C ALA A 33 1.08 11.54 -8.99
N ARG A 34 1.34 12.05 -7.79
CA ARG A 34 1.90 11.28 -6.67
C ARG A 34 1.02 11.38 -5.44
N LEU A 35 0.71 10.24 -4.81
CA LEU A 35 0.02 10.22 -3.52
C LEU A 35 0.95 9.68 -2.44
N HIS A 36 1.08 10.38 -1.33
CA HIS A 36 1.57 9.84 -0.08
C HIS A 36 0.41 9.71 0.92
N LEU A 37 0.00 8.47 1.21
CA LEU A 37 -1.08 8.13 2.12
C LEU A 37 -0.51 7.55 3.42
N SER A 38 -0.50 8.36 4.48
CA SER A 38 -0.13 7.92 5.84
C SER A 38 -1.34 7.69 6.76
N GLY A 39 -2.54 8.05 6.28
CA GLY A 39 -3.79 7.86 6.98
C GLY A 39 -4.48 6.52 6.68
N GLN A 40 -5.80 6.49 6.77
CA GLN A 40 -6.60 5.31 6.44
C GLN A 40 -7.45 5.57 5.20
N MET A 41 -7.52 4.63 4.28
CA MET A 41 -8.43 4.64 3.13
C MET A 41 -9.34 3.42 3.18
N ASN A 42 -10.65 3.63 3.27
CA ASN A 42 -11.62 2.53 3.41
C ASN A 42 -12.23 2.09 2.08
N GLY A 43 -12.24 2.96 1.07
CA GLY A 43 -12.66 2.62 -0.28
C GLY A 43 -11.52 2.02 -1.12
N ARG A 44 -11.84 1.76 -2.39
CA ARG A 44 -10.86 1.30 -3.38
C ARG A 44 -9.80 2.38 -3.63
N LEU A 45 -8.55 1.97 -3.78
CA LEU A 45 -7.47 2.80 -4.32
C LEU A 45 -7.15 2.35 -5.76
N THR A 46 -7.28 3.23 -6.74
CA THR A 46 -6.79 3.01 -8.11
C THR A 46 -5.56 3.86 -8.36
N VAL A 47 -4.47 3.25 -8.83
CA VAL A 47 -3.23 3.92 -9.21
C VAL A 47 -3.06 3.75 -10.71
N GLU A 48 -3.29 4.81 -11.49
CA GLU A 48 -3.24 4.77 -12.94
C GLU A 48 -1.81 4.58 -13.48
N ASN A 49 -1.70 4.20 -14.75
CA ASN A 49 -0.41 4.05 -15.41
C ASN A 49 0.38 5.38 -15.39
N GLY A 50 1.65 5.35 -14.99
CA GLY A 50 2.48 6.54 -14.80
C GLY A 50 2.18 7.33 -13.52
N ALA A 51 1.27 6.86 -12.67
CA ALA A 51 1.04 7.40 -11.33
C ALA A 51 1.88 6.66 -10.28
N HIS A 52 2.17 7.33 -9.17
CA HIS A 52 2.89 6.75 -8.04
C HIS A 52 2.14 6.95 -6.73
N ALA A 53 1.94 5.90 -5.96
CA ALA A 53 1.37 5.98 -4.62
C ALA A 53 2.33 5.35 -3.60
N HIS A 54 2.51 6.02 -2.48
CA HIS A 54 3.19 5.50 -1.29
C HIS A 54 2.17 5.36 -0.16
N LEU A 55 1.99 4.14 0.33
CA LEU A 55 1.07 3.78 1.41
C LEU A 55 1.88 3.41 2.65
N SER A 56 1.99 4.35 3.59
CA SER A 56 2.54 4.13 4.93
C SER A 56 1.45 3.90 5.99
N GLY A 57 0.21 4.22 5.65
CA GLY A 57 -0.96 3.98 6.49
C GLY A 57 -1.68 2.66 6.19
N GLN A 58 -3.01 2.67 6.24
CA GLN A 58 -3.84 1.48 6.02
C GLN A 58 -4.79 1.67 4.83
N LEU A 59 -4.81 0.68 3.93
CA LEU A 59 -5.84 0.55 2.90
C LEU A 59 -6.79 -0.57 3.30
N ASN A 60 -8.02 -0.24 3.70
CA ASN A 60 -9.05 -1.21 4.07
C ASN A 60 -9.87 -1.72 2.87
N GLY A 61 -9.79 -1.03 1.73
CA GLY A 61 -10.40 -1.46 0.47
C GLY A 61 -9.47 -2.32 -0.40
N THR A 62 -9.84 -2.46 -1.67
CA THR A 62 -9.00 -3.10 -2.70
C THR A 62 -8.05 -2.09 -3.33
N ALA A 63 -6.86 -2.56 -3.74
CA ALA A 63 -5.95 -1.78 -4.59
C ALA A 63 -6.07 -2.27 -6.04
N GLU A 64 -6.18 -1.35 -6.98
CA GLU A 64 -6.02 -1.59 -8.42
C GLU A 64 -4.79 -0.81 -8.89
N VAL A 65 -3.78 -1.53 -9.36
CA VAL A 65 -2.45 -0.95 -9.62
C VAL A 65 -2.09 -1.14 -11.09
N LEU A 66 -2.15 -0.04 -11.85
CA LEU A 66 -1.67 0.06 -13.23
C LEU A 66 -0.34 0.82 -13.31
N GLY A 67 -0.08 1.72 -12.34
CA GLY A 67 1.18 2.42 -12.12
C GLY A 67 2.01 1.77 -11.01
N THR A 68 2.56 2.57 -10.09
CA THR A 68 3.38 2.07 -8.97
C THR A 68 2.71 2.31 -7.62
N LEU A 69 2.60 1.27 -6.79
CA LEU A 69 2.20 1.35 -5.39
C LEU A 69 3.30 0.77 -4.50
N ASP A 70 3.94 1.61 -3.68
CA ASP A 70 4.90 1.22 -2.64
C ASP A 70 4.21 1.18 -1.27
N VAL A 71 4.29 0.03 -0.58
CA VAL A 71 3.60 -0.23 0.68
C VAL A 71 4.62 -0.40 1.80
N THR A 72 4.62 0.58 2.71
CA THR A 72 5.30 0.51 4.01
C THR A 72 4.33 0.30 5.16
N GLY A 73 3.02 0.39 4.90
CA GLY A 73 1.95 0.16 5.87
C GLY A 73 1.26 -1.19 5.70
N GLN A 74 -0.08 -1.15 5.58
CA GLN A 74 -0.92 -2.34 5.54
C GLN A 74 -2.02 -2.27 4.48
N ILE A 75 -2.22 -3.36 3.74
CA ILE A 75 -3.37 -3.54 2.83
C ILE A 75 -4.28 -4.63 3.39
N ASN A 76 -5.58 -4.34 3.60
CA ASN A 76 -6.55 -5.30 4.11
C ASN A 76 -7.44 -5.95 3.04
N GLY A 77 -7.17 -5.65 1.76
CA GLY A 77 -7.81 -6.27 0.60
C GLY A 77 -6.83 -7.06 -0.26
N LEU A 78 -7.35 -7.84 -1.21
CA LEU A 78 -6.53 -8.46 -2.24
C LEU A 78 -6.21 -7.41 -3.32
N PRO A 79 -4.94 -7.06 -3.53
CA PRO A 79 -4.57 -6.15 -4.61
C PRO A 79 -4.78 -6.83 -5.97
N GLN A 80 -5.14 -6.03 -6.95
CA GLN A 80 -5.16 -6.39 -8.37
C GLN A 80 -4.07 -5.56 -9.05
N VAL A 81 -3.08 -6.22 -9.62
CA VAL A 81 -1.97 -5.57 -10.31
C VAL A 81 -2.09 -5.90 -11.78
N ALA A 82 -2.06 -4.89 -12.65
CA ALA A 82 -2.03 -5.09 -14.10
C ALA A 82 -0.60 -5.47 -14.54
N ASP A 83 -0.44 -6.02 -15.74
CA ASP A 83 0.87 -6.42 -16.27
C ASP A 83 1.90 -5.27 -16.33
N SER A 84 1.42 -4.03 -16.48
CA SER A 84 2.26 -2.81 -16.46
C SER A 84 2.47 -2.24 -15.06
N GLY A 85 1.70 -2.71 -14.08
CA GLY A 85 1.69 -2.19 -12.72
C GLY A 85 2.77 -2.81 -11.85
N GLN A 86 3.20 -2.05 -10.86
CA GLN A 86 4.17 -2.50 -9.86
C GLN A 86 3.60 -2.27 -8.47
N LEU A 87 3.43 -3.35 -7.72
CA LEU A 87 3.10 -3.29 -6.30
C LEU A 87 4.29 -3.80 -5.51
N MET A 88 4.82 -2.98 -4.63
CA MET A 88 5.98 -3.29 -3.80
C MET A 88 5.58 -3.28 -2.34
N PHE A 89 6.08 -4.24 -1.57
CA PHE A 89 5.95 -4.29 -0.12
C PHE A 89 7.33 -4.14 0.52
N ALA A 90 7.43 -3.27 1.51
CA ALA A 90 8.59 -3.22 2.37
C ALA A 90 8.61 -4.42 3.33
N THR A 91 9.79 -4.92 3.69
CA THR A 91 9.91 -5.80 4.86
C THR A 91 9.25 -5.16 6.08
N GLY A 92 8.46 -5.93 6.82
CA GLY A 92 7.65 -5.45 7.94
C GLY A 92 6.28 -4.89 7.60
N SER A 93 6.04 -4.51 6.34
CA SER A 93 4.70 -4.17 5.88
C SER A 93 3.80 -5.41 5.87
N SER A 94 2.49 -5.21 5.77
CA SER A 94 1.54 -6.32 5.92
C SER A 94 0.39 -6.31 4.93
N ILE A 95 -0.19 -7.49 4.76
CA ILE A 95 -1.39 -7.71 3.98
C ILE A 95 -2.35 -8.63 4.72
N VAL A 96 -3.65 -8.40 4.61
CA VAL A 96 -4.67 -9.36 5.07
C VAL A 96 -5.14 -10.19 3.89
N ARG A 97 -4.96 -11.50 3.98
CA ARG A 97 -5.45 -12.48 2.99
C ARG A 97 -6.21 -13.58 3.68
N SER A 98 -7.36 -13.94 3.14
CA SER A 98 -8.21 -15.00 3.69
C SER A 98 -8.47 -14.82 5.20
N GLY A 99 -8.68 -13.56 5.63
CA GLY A 99 -8.93 -13.19 7.03
C GLY A 99 -7.72 -13.22 7.97
N ARG A 100 -6.50 -13.38 7.44
CA ARG A 100 -5.26 -13.44 8.24
C ARG A 100 -4.31 -12.33 7.82
N THR A 101 -3.80 -11.60 8.81
CA THR A 101 -2.65 -10.70 8.60
C THR A 101 -1.41 -11.53 8.33
N LEU A 102 -0.68 -11.17 7.27
CA LEU A 102 0.63 -11.68 6.92
C LEU A 102 1.60 -10.50 6.84
N VAL A 103 2.80 -10.68 7.36
CA VAL A 103 3.86 -9.68 7.39
C VAL A 103 4.97 -10.14 6.45
N VAL A 104 5.58 -9.21 5.73
CA VAL A 104 6.75 -9.49 4.89
C VAL A 104 7.98 -9.63 5.77
N ASN A 105 8.67 -10.76 5.71
CA ASN A 105 9.93 -10.98 6.45
C ASN A 105 11.17 -10.47 5.69
N ASP A 106 12.35 -10.65 6.27
CA ASP A 106 13.64 -10.25 5.68
C ASP A 106 14.03 -11.06 4.43
N LEU A 107 13.32 -12.18 4.16
CA LEU A 107 13.51 -13.04 2.99
C LEU A 107 12.51 -12.74 1.87
N GLY A 108 11.60 -11.79 2.09
CA GLY A 108 10.57 -11.46 1.12
C GLY A 108 9.46 -12.49 1.07
N GLU A 109 9.06 -13.06 2.21
CA GLU A 109 7.97 -14.01 2.28
C GLU A 109 6.85 -13.47 3.15
N PHE A 110 5.60 -13.76 2.77
CA PHE A 110 4.45 -13.50 3.61
C PHE A 110 4.34 -14.58 4.69
N GLN A 111 4.50 -14.19 5.95
CA GLN A 111 4.37 -15.09 7.09
C GLN A 111 3.39 -14.52 8.13
N PRO A 112 2.77 -15.37 8.98
CA PRO A 112 2.04 -14.88 10.15
C PRO A 112 2.93 -13.97 11.02
N PRO A 113 2.36 -12.96 11.69
CA PRO A 113 3.09 -12.17 12.67
C PRO A 113 3.75 -13.09 13.71
N GLN A 114 5.04 -12.90 13.94
CA GLN A 114 5.76 -13.62 14.98
C GLN A 114 5.49 -12.92 16.32
N ASN A 115 5.08 -13.68 17.35
CA ASN A 115 4.86 -13.17 18.71
C ASN A 115 6.16 -13.18 19.52
N ASP A 116 7.30 -12.99 18.87
CA ASP A 116 8.64 -13.05 19.45
C ASP A 116 9.16 -11.68 19.89
N GLY A 117 8.39 -10.62 19.68
CA GLY A 117 8.75 -9.24 20.00
C GLY A 117 9.52 -8.52 18.89
N THR A 118 9.73 -9.16 17.73
CA THR A 118 10.34 -8.52 16.56
C THR A 118 9.45 -7.37 16.09
N SER A 119 9.96 -6.14 16.19
CA SER A 119 9.33 -4.95 15.63
C SER A 119 10.11 -4.51 14.40
N TYR A 120 9.45 -4.46 13.25
CA TYR A 120 10.04 -3.92 12.04
C TYR A 120 10.01 -2.40 12.11
N MET A 121 11.19 -1.77 12.09
CA MET A 121 11.30 -0.34 11.81
C MET A 121 11.42 -0.17 10.30
N ILE A 122 10.37 0.39 9.69
CA ILE A 122 10.28 0.58 8.25
C ILE A 122 10.75 1.99 7.91
N SER A 123 11.75 2.09 7.04
CA SER A 123 12.31 3.32 6.49
C SER A 123 12.41 3.22 4.96
N ASP A 124 12.92 4.28 4.35
CA ASP A 124 13.19 4.31 2.91
C ASP A 124 14.25 3.26 2.49
N ASP A 125 15.14 2.87 3.41
CA ASP A 125 16.18 1.85 3.17
C ASP A 125 15.67 0.42 3.40
N THR A 126 14.47 0.24 3.94
CA THR A 126 13.92 -1.10 4.18
C THR A 126 13.73 -1.85 2.86
N PRO A 127 14.19 -3.11 2.75
CA PRO A 127 14.09 -3.88 1.51
C PRO A 127 12.68 -3.88 0.92
N ARG A 128 12.58 -3.69 -0.40
CA ARG A 128 11.33 -3.76 -1.14
C ARG A 128 11.22 -5.05 -1.95
N TRP A 129 10.02 -5.60 -1.98
CA TRP A 129 9.71 -6.85 -2.64
C TRP A 129 8.54 -6.66 -3.59
N LEU A 130 8.73 -7.04 -4.86
CA LEU A 130 7.73 -6.93 -5.91
C LEU A 130 6.68 -8.04 -5.77
N TYR A 131 5.43 -7.64 -5.65
CA TYR A 131 4.26 -8.52 -5.60
C TYR A 131 3.95 -9.12 -6.96
N GLN A 132 3.87 -10.45 -6.99
CA GLN A 132 3.59 -11.23 -8.19
C GLN A 132 2.11 -11.58 -8.30
N HIS A 133 1.64 -11.88 -9.52
CA HIS A 133 0.25 -12.27 -9.76
C HIS A 133 -0.17 -13.57 -9.03
N ASP A 134 0.78 -14.45 -8.74
CA ASP A 134 0.56 -15.68 -7.96
C ASP A 134 0.45 -15.44 -6.45
N GLY A 135 0.61 -14.20 -6.01
CA GLY A 135 0.55 -13.80 -4.61
C GLY A 135 1.88 -13.86 -3.87
N THR A 136 2.96 -14.29 -4.52
CA THR A 136 4.30 -14.31 -3.93
C THR A 136 4.99 -12.95 -4.05
N LEU A 137 6.18 -12.87 -3.47
CA LEU A 137 7.03 -11.71 -3.49
C LEU A 137 8.37 -12.12 -4.10
N GLN A 138 8.92 -11.23 -4.92
CA GLN A 138 10.26 -11.37 -5.48
C GLN A 138 11.08 -10.16 -5.09
N SER A 139 12.39 -10.31 -4.91
CA SER A 139 13.26 -9.17 -4.61
C SER A 139 13.10 -8.10 -5.69
N ALA A 140 12.78 -6.87 -5.28
CA ALA A 140 12.85 -5.71 -6.16
C ALA A 140 14.32 -5.27 -6.26
N GLN A 141 15.20 -6.16 -6.70
CA GLN A 141 16.58 -5.79 -7.02
C GLN A 141 16.58 -4.99 -8.32
N GLN A 142 17.26 -3.84 -8.24
CA GLN A 142 17.48 -2.84 -9.29
C GLN A 142 18.19 -3.40 -10.52
#